data_AF-A0A5N1JLY7-F1
#
_entry.id   AF-A0A5N1JLY7-F1
#
_cell.length_a   1.000
_cell.length_b   1.000
_cell.length_c   1.000
_cell.angle_alpha   90.00
_cell.angle_beta   90.00
_cell.angle_gamma   90.00
#
_symmetry.space_group_name_H-M   'P 1'
#
loop_
_entity.id
_entity.type
_entity.pdbx_description
1 polymer ?
#
loop_
_entity_poly.entity_id
_entity_poly.type
_entity_poly.pdbx_seq_one_letter_code
_entity_poly.pdbx_strand_id
1 'polypeptide(L)'
;MIPIIFVHSGYQSYLEYSLRQCRLANPASAVYLLGDEDNKNRFPFVTHVPIASLNPEKSDWFTKRYVHRSYNPEWYERLCFVRWFYVLAFMEERKLDEVFVADSDVMLYKNLDHYAAWTSRKPGQQSAYCLTDHQSIGSYSWVASAHSSFWTRKGIADFCAYLLKTYQTTANQARLEEKWQYHQQNGLAGGVSDMALLYLYETDHPGQVVNLLQPSAGPNQPLREVFDVNVSIPHNQVDNEFEMDERSLKKVRWEHQEFVGYNRILKETCIFNSLHFQGLSKRCIHQYYQGTDLKLHQLMEEVKHRFDPVLQPVRQLKKGLKRILKR
;
A
#
# COMPACT_ATOMS: atom_id res chain seq x y z
N MET A 1 10.85 -17.90 -5.09
CA MET A 1 9.83 -17.05 -5.73
C MET A 1 8.79 -16.69 -4.70
N ILE A 2 8.89 -15.48 -4.17
CA ILE A 2 7.93 -14.95 -3.20
C ILE A 2 6.61 -14.68 -3.94
N PRO A 3 5.49 -15.32 -3.56
CA PRO A 3 4.19 -15.00 -4.11
C PRO A 3 3.78 -13.56 -3.78
N ILE A 4 3.15 -12.88 -4.72
CA ILE A 4 2.74 -11.48 -4.60
C ILE A 4 1.23 -11.41 -4.57
N ILE A 5 0.68 -10.72 -3.58
CA ILE A 5 -0.76 -10.57 -3.36
C ILE A 5 -1.13 -9.10 -3.48
N PHE A 6 -2.11 -8.82 -4.34
CA PHE A 6 -2.85 -7.57 -4.34
C PHE A 6 -4.24 -7.80 -3.75
N VAL A 7 -4.73 -6.87 -2.95
CA VAL A 7 -6.12 -6.86 -2.45
C VAL A 7 -6.83 -5.65 -3.03
N HIS A 8 -7.94 -5.86 -3.76
CA HIS A 8 -8.69 -4.77 -4.38
C HIS A 8 -10.17 -5.13 -4.53
N SER A 9 -11.05 -4.14 -4.37
CA SER A 9 -12.49 -4.28 -4.61
C SER A 9 -12.92 -3.30 -5.69
N GLY A 10 -13.85 -3.72 -6.54
CA GLY A 10 -14.26 -3.00 -7.73
C GLY A 10 -13.17 -3.00 -8.80
N TYR A 11 -13.29 -2.08 -9.75
CA TYR A 11 -12.26 -1.85 -10.76
C TYR A 11 -11.85 -0.38 -10.85
N GLN A 12 -10.55 -0.16 -10.90
CA GLN A 12 -9.94 1.12 -11.24
C GLN A 12 -8.96 0.95 -12.40
N SER A 13 -8.90 1.92 -13.31
CA SER A 13 -8.04 1.83 -14.51
C SER A 13 -6.57 1.65 -14.18
N TYR A 14 -6.11 2.19 -13.04
CA TYR A 14 -4.73 2.07 -12.61
C TYR A 14 -4.32 0.64 -12.19
N LEU A 15 -5.26 -0.20 -11.77
CA LEU A 15 -4.97 -1.55 -11.26
C LEU A 15 -4.23 -2.40 -12.31
N GLU A 16 -4.59 -2.27 -13.58
CA GLU A 16 -3.94 -3.03 -14.65
C GLU A 16 -2.46 -2.68 -14.79
N TYR A 17 -2.11 -1.41 -14.67
CA TYR A 17 -0.71 -0.96 -14.72
C TYR A 17 0.10 -1.53 -13.55
N SER A 18 -0.44 -1.47 -12.33
CA SER A 18 0.22 -2.02 -11.14
C SER A 18 0.47 -3.53 -11.28
N LEU A 19 -0.53 -4.30 -11.73
CA LEU A 19 -0.41 -5.75 -11.89
C LEU A 19 0.57 -6.13 -13.02
N ARG A 20 0.53 -5.43 -14.16
CA ARG A 20 1.45 -5.68 -15.27
C ARG A 20 2.88 -5.29 -14.90
N GLN A 21 3.07 -4.14 -14.25
CA GLN A 21 4.38 -3.69 -13.78
C GLN A 21 4.98 -4.71 -12.81
N CYS A 22 4.16 -5.23 -11.87
CA CYS A 22 4.55 -6.31 -10.99
C CYS A 22 5.04 -7.55 -11.77
N ARG A 23 4.29 -8.01 -12.79
CA ARG A 23 4.70 -9.15 -13.63
C ARG A 23 5.97 -8.90 -14.42
N LEU A 24 6.21 -7.67 -14.88
CA LEU A 24 7.46 -7.30 -15.56
C LEU A 24 8.66 -7.42 -14.62
N ALA A 25 8.54 -6.91 -13.39
CA ALA A 25 9.60 -6.96 -12.40
C ALA A 25 9.77 -8.35 -11.75
N ASN A 26 8.71 -9.15 -11.69
CA ASN A 26 8.65 -10.44 -11.00
C ASN A 26 8.07 -11.55 -11.92
N PRO A 27 8.74 -11.87 -13.05
CA PRO A 27 8.17 -12.74 -14.08
C PRO A 27 7.95 -14.18 -13.62
N ALA A 28 8.75 -14.67 -12.67
CA ALA A 28 8.66 -16.03 -12.14
C ALA A 28 7.87 -16.12 -10.81
N SER A 29 7.42 -15.00 -10.23
CA SER A 29 6.54 -15.02 -9.06
C SER A 29 5.08 -15.25 -9.46
N ALA A 30 4.38 -16.06 -8.65
CA ALA A 30 2.93 -16.12 -8.72
C ALA A 30 2.33 -14.79 -8.25
N VAL A 31 1.39 -14.24 -9.01
CA VAL A 31 0.70 -13.00 -8.67
C VAL A 31 -0.78 -13.30 -8.48
N TYR A 32 -1.31 -12.97 -7.31
CA TYR A 32 -2.69 -13.17 -6.91
C TYR A 32 -3.39 -11.83 -6.75
N LEU A 33 -4.62 -11.74 -7.25
CA LEU A 33 -5.53 -10.63 -6.98
C LEU A 33 -6.68 -11.15 -6.13
N LEU A 34 -6.62 -10.88 -4.83
CA LEU A 34 -7.74 -11.09 -3.93
C LEU A 34 -8.73 -9.95 -4.18
N GLY A 35 -9.88 -10.27 -4.76
CA GLY A 35 -10.88 -9.25 -5.08
C GLY A 35 -12.29 -9.78 -5.24
N ASP A 36 -13.19 -8.91 -5.67
CA ASP A 36 -14.59 -9.25 -5.88
C ASP A 36 -14.89 -9.66 -7.33
N GLU A 37 -16.16 -9.79 -7.68
CA GLU A 37 -16.59 -10.20 -9.03
C GLU A 37 -16.22 -9.17 -10.11
N ASP A 38 -16.01 -7.88 -9.77
CA ASP A 38 -15.58 -6.87 -10.75
C ASP A 38 -14.15 -7.15 -11.28
N ASN A 39 -13.39 -7.99 -10.57
CA ASN A 39 -12.04 -8.40 -10.95
C ASN A 39 -12.00 -9.72 -11.73
N LYS A 40 -13.09 -10.48 -11.75
CA LYS A 40 -13.13 -11.82 -12.29
C LYS A 40 -12.87 -11.83 -13.80
N ASN A 41 -11.98 -12.72 -14.24
CA ASN A 41 -11.56 -12.88 -15.64
C ASN A 41 -11.01 -11.60 -16.30
N ARG A 42 -10.74 -10.53 -15.54
CA ARG A 42 -10.33 -9.23 -16.08
C ARG A 42 -8.85 -9.17 -16.43
N PHE A 43 -8.03 -9.91 -15.68
CA PHE A 43 -6.58 -9.90 -15.78
C PHE A 43 -6.08 -11.34 -15.97
N PRO A 44 -6.02 -11.85 -17.21
CA PRO A 44 -5.69 -13.26 -17.48
C PRO A 44 -4.24 -13.65 -17.13
N PHE A 45 -3.40 -12.67 -16.82
CA PHE A 45 -1.99 -12.84 -16.48
C PHE A 45 -1.72 -12.89 -14.97
N VAL A 46 -2.76 -12.80 -14.13
CA VAL A 46 -2.71 -13.02 -12.67
C VAL A 46 -3.81 -13.98 -12.25
N THR A 47 -3.68 -14.59 -11.07
CA THR A 47 -4.71 -15.48 -10.52
C THR A 47 -5.69 -14.66 -9.68
N HIS A 48 -6.93 -14.53 -10.14
CA HIS A 48 -8.00 -13.95 -9.32
C HIS A 48 -8.44 -14.95 -8.24
N VAL A 49 -8.56 -14.46 -7.01
CA VAL A 49 -9.06 -15.20 -5.86
C VAL A 49 -10.27 -14.42 -5.33
N PRO A 50 -11.49 -14.95 -5.43
CA PRO A 50 -12.66 -14.29 -4.88
C PRO A 50 -12.51 -14.11 -3.36
N ILE A 51 -12.52 -12.88 -2.86
CA ILE A 51 -12.44 -12.63 -1.41
C ILE A 51 -13.60 -13.33 -0.69
N ALA A 52 -14.78 -13.39 -1.32
CA ALA A 52 -15.94 -14.08 -0.76
C ALA A 52 -15.74 -15.60 -0.59
N SER A 53 -14.77 -16.23 -1.27
CA SER A 53 -14.44 -17.64 -1.02
C SER A 53 -13.50 -17.83 0.17
N LEU A 54 -12.84 -16.76 0.61
CA LEU A 54 -12.02 -16.75 1.82
C LEU A 54 -12.94 -16.42 3.00
N ASN A 55 -13.16 -17.36 3.90
CA ASN A 55 -14.00 -17.14 5.09
C ASN A 55 -13.16 -17.18 6.38
N PRO A 56 -12.39 -16.12 6.68
CA PRO A 56 -11.68 -16.05 7.94
C PRO A 56 -12.67 -15.74 9.08
N GLU A 57 -13.01 -16.75 9.89
CA GLU A 57 -13.81 -16.61 11.12
C GLU A 57 -13.32 -15.43 12.01
N LYS A 58 -12.00 -15.19 12.02
CA LYS A 58 -11.37 -14.07 12.73
C LYS A 58 -11.80 -12.69 12.22
N SER A 59 -12.11 -12.55 10.93
CA SER A 59 -12.63 -11.29 10.35
C SER A 59 -14.02 -10.96 10.85
N ASP A 60 -14.91 -11.96 10.93
CA ASP A 60 -16.25 -11.79 11.50
C ASP A 60 -16.18 -11.43 12.98
N TRP A 61 -15.31 -12.10 13.71
CA TRP A 61 -15.07 -11.79 15.11
C TRP A 61 -14.58 -10.35 15.29
N PHE A 62 -13.62 -9.90 14.45
CA PHE A 62 -13.06 -8.55 14.49
C PHE A 62 -14.15 -7.52 14.19
N THR A 63 -14.90 -7.74 13.11
CA THR A 63 -15.98 -6.85 12.65
C THR A 63 -17.01 -6.60 13.75
N LYS A 64 -17.39 -7.62 14.54
CA LYS A 64 -18.34 -7.48 15.65
C LYS A 64 -17.86 -6.60 16.81
N ARG A 65 -16.55 -6.39 16.94
CA ARG A 65 -15.93 -5.59 18.03
C ARG A 65 -15.25 -4.33 17.53
N TYR A 66 -15.24 -4.13 16.22
CA TYR A 66 -14.67 -2.95 15.62
C TYR A 66 -15.44 -1.71 16.08
N VAL A 67 -14.71 -0.78 16.70
CA VAL A 67 -15.22 0.53 17.09
C VAL A 67 -14.51 1.56 16.24
N HIS A 68 -15.30 2.29 15.45
CA HIS A 68 -14.79 3.23 14.48
C HIS A 68 -14.31 4.53 15.13
N ARG A 69 -13.07 4.92 14.84
CA ARG A 69 -12.39 6.10 15.40
C ARG A 69 -11.52 6.82 14.36
N SER A 70 -12.08 7.06 13.18
CA SER A 70 -11.38 7.72 12.07
C SER A 70 -12.34 8.69 11.36
N TYR A 71 -11.78 9.71 10.72
CA TYR A 71 -12.53 10.59 9.82
C TYR A 71 -12.85 9.92 8.47
N ASN A 72 -12.12 8.85 8.10
CA ASN A 72 -12.47 8.05 6.94
C ASN A 72 -13.76 7.28 7.20
N PRO A 73 -14.57 6.94 6.18
CA PRO A 73 -15.78 6.16 6.38
C PRO A 73 -15.52 4.79 7.04
N GLU A 74 -16.42 4.38 7.94
CA GLU A 74 -16.31 3.11 8.68
C GLU A 74 -16.03 1.91 7.77
N TRP A 75 -16.79 1.77 6.68
CA TRP A 75 -16.68 0.65 5.75
C TRP A 75 -15.28 0.55 5.13
N TYR A 76 -14.63 1.70 4.88
CA TYR A 76 -13.32 1.78 4.25
C TYR A 76 -12.24 1.35 5.25
N GLU A 77 -12.23 1.94 6.44
CA GLU A 77 -11.26 1.58 7.48
C GLU A 77 -11.40 0.12 7.90
N ARG A 78 -12.66 -0.34 8.04
CA ARG A 78 -12.92 -1.74 8.35
C ARG A 78 -12.33 -2.66 7.28
N LEU A 79 -12.47 -2.33 6.00
CA LEU A 79 -11.86 -3.08 4.89
C LEU A 79 -10.33 -3.14 5.01
N CYS A 80 -9.68 -2.02 5.35
CA CYS A 80 -8.23 -1.94 5.57
C CYS A 80 -7.76 -2.82 6.73
N PHE A 81 -8.59 -3.05 7.76
CA PHE A 81 -8.28 -4.04 8.80
C PHE A 81 -8.52 -5.46 8.32
N VAL A 82 -9.70 -5.74 7.75
CA VAL A 82 -10.08 -7.14 7.47
C VAL A 82 -9.28 -7.78 6.34
N ARG A 83 -8.63 -6.98 5.48
CA ARG A 83 -7.72 -7.49 4.43
C ARG A 83 -6.65 -8.41 4.99
N TRP A 84 -6.12 -8.14 6.19
CA TRP A 84 -5.07 -8.94 6.80
C TRP A 84 -5.56 -10.35 7.18
N PHE A 85 -6.81 -10.48 7.63
CA PHE A 85 -7.42 -11.79 7.88
C PHE A 85 -7.64 -12.58 6.58
N TYR A 86 -8.01 -11.91 5.48
CA TYR A 86 -8.15 -12.58 4.18
C TYR A 86 -6.80 -13.03 3.62
N VAL A 87 -5.75 -12.21 3.72
CA VAL A 87 -4.40 -12.62 3.32
C VAL A 87 -3.93 -13.81 4.14
N LEU A 88 -4.13 -13.81 5.47
CA LEU A 88 -3.79 -14.95 6.32
C LEU A 88 -4.55 -16.22 5.90
N ALA A 89 -5.87 -16.15 5.74
CA ALA A 89 -6.68 -17.29 5.32
C ALA A 89 -6.23 -17.84 3.96
N PHE A 90 -5.90 -16.96 3.02
CA PHE A 90 -5.36 -17.37 1.73
C PHE A 90 -4.00 -18.08 1.86
N MET A 91 -3.09 -17.55 2.69
CA MET A 91 -1.80 -18.19 2.95
C MET A 91 -1.95 -19.56 3.61
N GLU A 92 -2.94 -19.73 4.49
CA GLU A 92 -3.26 -21.02 5.12
C GLU A 92 -3.83 -22.02 4.10
N GLU A 93 -4.83 -21.62 3.30
CA GLU A 93 -5.44 -22.48 2.26
C GLU A 93 -4.40 -22.95 1.24
N ARG A 94 -3.52 -22.04 0.79
CA ARG A 94 -2.49 -22.32 -0.21
C ARG A 94 -1.18 -22.84 0.37
N LYS A 95 -1.07 -22.98 1.69
CA LYS A 95 0.17 -23.39 2.39
C LYS A 95 1.37 -22.55 1.97
N LEU A 96 1.20 -21.23 1.87
CA LEU A 96 2.27 -20.27 1.56
C LEU A 96 2.97 -19.86 2.85
N ASP A 97 4.29 -20.04 2.91
CA ASP A 97 5.08 -19.72 4.12
C ASP A 97 5.44 -18.23 4.18
N GLU A 98 5.60 -17.59 3.02
CA GLU A 98 5.91 -16.17 2.89
C GLU A 98 5.18 -15.58 1.68
N VAL A 99 4.86 -14.29 1.75
CA VAL A 99 4.26 -13.51 0.66
C VAL A 99 4.77 -12.07 0.70
N PHE A 100 4.66 -11.39 -0.45
CA PHE A 100 4.65 -9.93 -0.50
C PHE A 100 3.22 -9.45 -0.73
N VAL A 101 2.77 -8.46 0.03
CA VAL A 101 1.47 -7.81 -0.13
C VAL A 101 1.69 -6.41 -0.67
N ALA A 102 0.98 -6.07 -1.74
CA ALA A 102 1.00 -4.77 -2.39
C ALA A 102 -0.41 -4.16 -2.46
N ASP A 103 -0.54 -2.88 -2.17
CA ASP A 103 -1.75 -2.14 -2.49
C ASP A 103 -1.88 -1.92 -4.00
N SER A 104 -3.12 -1.80 -4.48
CA SER A 104 -3.42 -1.68 -5.91
C SER A 104 -2.85 -0.44 -6.61
N ASP A 105 -2.42 0.56 -5.85
CA ASP A 105 -1.79 1.81 -6.28
C ASP A 105 -0.27 1.82 -6.06
N VAL A 106 0.34 0.65 -5.86
CA VAL A 106 1.79 0.47 -5.80
C VAL A 106 2.32 -0.13 -7.10
N MET A 107 3.35 0.50 -7.65
CA MET A 107 4.12 0.01 -8.78
C MET A 107 5.42 -0.63 -8.29
N LEU A 108 5.65 -1.90 -8.62
CA LEU A 108 6.83 -2.67 -8.20
C LEU A 108 7.87 -2.75 -9.32
N TYR A 109 9.11 -2.37 -9.03
CA TYR A 109 10.21 -2.38 -10.01
C TYR A 109 11.28 -3.42 -9.67
N LYS A 110 11.39 -3.78 -8.38
CA LYS A 110 12.35 -4.77 -7.92
C LYS A 110 11.81 -6.19 -8.07
N ASN A 111 12.70 -7.12 -8.42
CA ASN A 111 12.48 -8.54 -8.20
C ASN A 111 12.62 -8.86 -6.70
N LEU A 112 11.50 -9.15 -6.05
CA LEU A 112 11.37 -9.22 -4.61
C LEU A 112 12.09 -10.42 -3.99
N ASP A 113 12.34 -11.48 -4.76
CA ASP A 113 13.16 -12.62 -4.30
C ASP A 113 14.60 -12.23 -3.98
N HIS A 114 15.07 -11.11 -4.55
CA HIS A 114 16.43 -10.64 -4.39
C HIS A 114 16.51 -9.38 -3.50
N TYR A 115 15.43 -9.01 -2.80
CA TYR A 115 15.50 -7.89 -1.87
C TYR A 115 16.35 -8.27 -0.66
N ALA A 116 17.52 -7.62 -0.54
CA ALA A 116 18.59 -8.05 0.38
C ALA A 116 18.17 -7.99 1.85
N ALA A 117 17.47 -6.92 2.27
CA ALA A 117 17.07 -6.76 3.67
C ALA A 117 16.06 -7.82 4.13
N TRP A 118 15.20 -8.31 3.23
CA TRP A 118 14.27 -9.40 3.56
C TRP A 118 14.95 -10.76 3.55
N THR A 119 15.81 -11.02 2.57
CA THR A 119 16.49 -12.32 2.43
C THR A 119 17.55 -12.57 3.51
N SER A 120 18.19 -11.50 4.01
CA SER A 120 19.20 -11.57 5.08
C SER A 120 18.66 -11.23 6.47
N ARG A 121 17.33 -11.13 6.61
CA ARG A 121 16.68 -10.76 7.88
C ARG A 121 17.01 -11.75 9.01
N LYS A 122 16.96 -11.25 10.25
CA LYS A 122 17.14 -12.08 11.44
C LYS A 122 15.97 -13.05 11.58
N PRO A 123 16.15 -14.26 12.16
CA PRO A 123 15.05 -15.22 12.35
C PRO A 123 13.83 -14.66 13.12
N GLY A 124 14.03 -13.68 14.00
CA GLY A 124 12.94 -13.00 14.72
C GLY A 124 12.16 -11.98 13.89
N GLN A 125 12.64 -11.60 12.69
CA GLN A 125 11.98 -10.64 11.83
C GLN A 125 10.97 -11.36 10.92
N GLN A 126 9.69 -11.23 11.28
CA GLN A 126 8.61 -12.01 10.69
C GLN A 126 7.78 -11.22 9.66
N SER A 127 8.03 -9.91 9.57
CA SER A 127 7.38 -9.01 8.61
C SER A 127 8.30 -7.84 8.22
N ALA A 128 8.00 -7.20 7.11
CA ALA A 128 8.64 -5.97 6.68
C ALA A 128 7.60 -5.01 6.10
N TYR A 129 7.61 -3.76 6.53
CA TYR A 129 6.71 -2.72 6.00
C TYR A 129 7.28 -1.33 6.27
N CYS A 130 6.62 -0.30 5.78
CA CYS A 130 7.11 1.07 5.83
C CYS A 130 6.87 1.67 7.22
N LEU A 131 7.95 2.03 7.93
CA LEU A 131 7.91 2.69 9.24
C LEU A 131 8.59 4.05 9.15
N THR A 132 7.86 5.09 9.54
CA THR A 132 8.36 6.47 9.44
C THR A 132 8.81 6.98 10.81
N ASP A 133 9.90 7.74 10.81
CA ASP A 133 10.55 8.33 12.00
C ASP A 133 10.92 9.80 11.74
N HIS A 134 10.03 10.56 11.08
CA HIS A 134 10.31 11.96 10.79
C HIS A 134 9.94 12.86 11.97
N GLN A 135 10.82 13.81 12.29
CA GLN A 135 10.72 14.64 13.50
C GLN A 135 9.50 15.56 13.51
N SER A 136 8.96 15.89 12.33
CA SER A 136 7.71 16.64 12.20
C SER A 136 6.46 15.83 12.56
N ILE A 137 6.58 14.53 12.87
CA ILE A 137 5.48 13.71 13.37
C ILE A 137 5.04 14.25 14.76
N GLY A 138 3.84 14.82 14.80
CA GLY A 138 3.19 15.16 16.06
C GLY A 138 2.85 13.91 16.88
N SER A 139 2.65 14.10 18.19
CA SER A 139 2.10 13.07 19.08
C SER A 139 0.87 12.40 18.46
N TYR A 140 0.74 11.10 18.68
CA TYR A 140 -0.37 10.29 18.17
C TYR A 140 -0.48 10.19 16.65
N SER A 141 0.49 10.61 15.83
CA SER A 141 0.37 10.38 14.37
C SER A 141 0.42 8.89 14.01
N TRP A 142 1.22 8.09 14.72
CA TRP A 142 1.35 6.62 14.57
C TRP A 142 1.51 6.19 13.10
N VAL A 143 2.62 6.62 12.49
CA VAL A 143 2.83 6.53 11.05
C VAL A 143 3.57 5.24 10.69
N ALA A 144 2.82 4.29 10.16
CA ALA A 144 3.33 3.10 9.49
C ALA A 144 2.45 2.80 8.27
N SER A 145 2.92 2.02 7.30
CA SER A 145 2.10 1.59 6.19
C SER A 145 2.61 0.30 5.59
N ALA A 146 1.69 -0.62 5.28
CA ALA A 146 2.01 -1.91 4.65
C ALA A 146 1.52 -1.98 3.20
N HIS A 147 1.39 -0.83 2.52
CA HIS A 147 1.10 -0.75 1.08
C HIS A 147 2.12 -1.53 0.24
N SER A 148 3.36 -1.62 0.72
CA SER A 148 4.40 -2.54 0.29
C SER A 148 4.83 -3.31 1.54
N SER A 149 4.69 -4.63 1.56
CA SER A 149 5.06 -5.39 2.75
C SER A 149 5.40 -6.85 2.49
N PHE A 150 6.36 -7.38 3.25
CA PHE A 150 6.66 -8.80 3.32
C PHE A 150 6.08 -9.41 4.59
N TRP A 151 5.56 -10.63 4.47
CA TRP A 151 4.97 -11.35 5.58
C TRP A 151 5.34 -12.82 5.52
N THR A 152 5.86 -13.34 6.61
CA THR A 152 5.78 -14.78 6.88
C THR A 152 4.36 -15.14 7.33
N ARG A 153 3.96 -16.42 7.20
CA ARG A 153 2.67 -16.90 7.73
C ARG A 153 2.55 -16.65 9.23
N LYS A 154 3.66 -16.83 9.96
CA LYS A 154 3.74 -16.52 11.39
C LYS A 154 3.54 -15.03 11.66
N GLY A 155 4.25 -14.16 10.95
CA GLY A 155 4.17 -12.70 11.14
C GLY A 155 2.77 -12.14 10.91
N ILE A 156 2.09 -12.55 9.84
CA ILE A 156 0.72 -12.08 9.58
C ILE A 156 -0.29 -12.69 10.56
N ALA A 157 -0.08 -13.94 11.01
CA ALA A 157 -0.89 -14.54 12.07
C ALA A 157 -0.75 -13.80 13.40
N ASP A 158 0.48 -13.44 13.77
CA ASP A 158 0.80 -12.67 14.98
C ASP A 158 0.17 -11.26 14.90
N PHE A 159 0.28 -10.58 13.75
CA PHE A 159 -0.38 -9.29 13.55
C PHE A 159 -1.92 -9.39 13.59
N CYS A 160 -2.51 -10.40 12.96
CA CYS A 160 -3.95 -10.66 13.06
C CYS A 160 -4.38 -10.90 14.52
N ALA A 161 -3.61 -11.67 15.30
CA ALA A 161 -3.88 -11.88 16.72
C ALA A 161 -3.77 -10.57 17.52
N TYR A 162 -2.81 -9.70 17.18
CA TYR A 162 -2.67 -8.37 17.75
C TYR A 162 -3.89 -7.49 17.48
N LEU A 163 -4.41 -7.48 16.23
CA LEU A 163 -5.65 -6.76 15.90
C LEU A 163 -6.83 -7.24 16.76
N LEU A 164 -7.00 -8.56 16.88
CA LEU A 164 -8.08 -9.14 17.69
C LEU A 164 -7.96 -8.72 19.16
N LYS A 165 -6.76 -8.89 19.75
CA LYS A 165 -6.47 -8.55 21.15
C LYS A 165 -6.70 -7.07 21.43
N THR A 166 -6.28 -6.20 20.51
CA THR A 166 -6.43 -4.75 20.66
C THR A 166 -7.89 -4.34 20.77
N TYR A 167 -8.79 -4.92 19.96
CA TYR A 167 -10.21 -4.63 20.04
C TYR A 167 -10.97 -5.43 21.12
N GLN A 168 -10.31 -6.42 21.73
CA GLN A 168 -10.83 -7.27 22.82
C GLN A 168 -10.73 -6.62 24.19
N THR A 169 -9.60 -5.96 24.47
CA THR A 169 -9.24 -5.53 25.83
C THR A 169 -9.51 -4.06 26.05
N THR A 170 -10.05 -3.72 27.22
CA THR A 170 -10.34 -2.32 27.60
C THR A 170 -9.09 -1.44 27.58
N ALA A 171 -7.94 -1.94 28.04
CA ALA A 171 -6.70 -1.17 28.06
C ALA A 171 -6.24 -0.73 26.66
N ASN A 172 -6.24 -1.65 25.69
CA ASN A 172 -5.86 -1.30 24.32
C ASN A 172 -6.89 -0.39 23.64
N GLN A 173 -8.19 -0.61 23.90
CA GLN A 173 -9.24 0.29 23.41
C GLN A 173 -9.11 1.70 23.99
N ALA A 174 -8.69 1.85 25.26
CA ALA A 174 -8.41 3.15 25.86
C ALA A 174 -7.26 3.88 25.15
N ARG A 175 -6.17 3.17 24.82
CA ARG A 175 -5.07 3.73 24.01
C ARG A 175 -5.54 4.25 22.65
N LEU A 176 -6.42 3.50 21.97
CA LEU A 176 -7.03 3.94 20.70
C LEU A 176 -7.94 5.16 20.88
N GLU A 177 -8.67 5.22 21.99
CA GLU A 177 -9.55 6.33 22.34
C GLU A 177 -8.74 7.61 22.64
N GLU A 178 -7.62 7.51 23.34
CA GLU A 178 -6.72 8.65 23.60
C GLU A 178 -6.23 9.29 22.29
N LYS A 179 -5.80 8.48 21.31
CA LYS A 179 -5.47 8.98 19.98
C LYS A 179 -6.66 9.67 19.33
N TRP A 180 -7.84 9.05 19.37
CA TRP A 180 -9.02 9.61 18.73
C TRP A 180 -9.42 10.96 19.32
N GLN A 181 -9.44 11.06 20.65
CA GLN A 181 -9.71 12.30 21.37
C GLN A 181 -8.67 13.37 21.04
N TYR A 182 -7.39 13.02 20.95
CA TYR A 182 -6.34 13.95 20.53
C TYR A 182 -6.63 14.52 19.13
N HIS A 183 -6.99 13.67 18.16
CA HIS A 183 -7.33 14.13 16.81
C HIS A 183 -8.57 15.05 16.81
N GLN A 184 -9.62 14.69 17.54
CA GLN A 184 -10.84 15.50 17.63
C GLN A 184 -10.60 16.87 18.28
N GLN A 185 -9.87 16.90 19.40
CA GLN A 185 -9.60 18.13 20.16
C GLN A 185 -8.71 19.11 19.38
N ASN A 186 -7.82 18.60 18.53
CA ASN A 186 -6.90 19.42 17.73
C ASN A 186 -7.37 19.65 16.29
N GLY A 187 -8.55 19.15 15.90
CA GLY A 187 -9.07 19.27 14.54
C GLY A 187 -8.20 18.61 13.48
N LEU A 188 -7.46 17.55 13.84
CA LEU A 188 -6.53 16.85 12.95
C LEU A 188 -7.25 15.74 12.19
N ALA A 189 -7.09 15.71 10.86
CA ALA A 189 -7.58 14.62 10.03
C ALA A 189 -6.98 13.25 10.44
N GLY A 190 -7.58 12.15 9.97
CA GLY A 190 -7.12 10.78 10.25
C GLY A 190 -7.83 10.14 11.45
N GLY A 191 -7.07 9.51 12.34
CA GLY A 191 -7.59 8.73 13.46
C GLY A 191 -6.99 7.33 13.48
N VAL A 192 -7.72 6.36 14.03
CA VAL A 192 -7.31 4.95 14.14
C VAL A 192 -7.62 4.20 12.84
N SER A 193 -6.57 3.80 12.15
CA SER A 193 -6.56 2.97 10.95
C SER A 193 -5.63 1.76 11.13
N ASP A 194 -5.62 0.83 10.18
CA ASP A 194 -4.70 -0.32 10.24
C ASP A 194 -3.22 0.08 10.26
N MET A 195 -2.87 1.20 9.61
CA MET A 195 -1.58 1.88 9.72
C MET A 195 -1.21 2.23 11.17
N ALA A 196 -2.16 2.77 11.94
CA ALA A 196 -1.94 3.05 13.36
C ALA A 196 -1.65 1.75 14.14
N LEU A 197 -2.33 0.65 13.81
CA LEU A 197 -2.10 -0.64 14.48
C LEU A 197 -0.80 -1.31 14.04
N LEU A 198 -0.34 -1.11 12.81
CA LEU A 198 0.99 -1.53 12.35
C LEU A 198 2.11 -0.81 13.13
N TYR A 199 1.91 0.49 13.39
CA TYR A 199 2.83 1.27 14.21
C TYR A 199 2.84 0.76 15.66
N LEU A 200 1.66 0.55 16.26
CA LEU A 200 1.58 0.02 17.62
C LEU A 200 2.14 -1.41 17.72
N TYR A 201 1.93 -2.25 16.70
CA TYR A 201 2.45 -3.61 16.67
C TYR A 201 3.98 -3.63 16.76
N GLU A 202 4.68 -2.80 15.97
CA GLU A 202 6.14 -2.69 16.07
C GLU A 202 6.57 -2.05 17.40
N THR A 203 5.84 -1.05 17.89
CA THR A 203 6.13 -0.41 19.17
C THR A 203 6.08 -1.42 20.33
N ASP A 204 5.10 -2.32 20.31
CA ASP A 204 4.90 -3.32 21.35
C ASP A 204 5.78 -4.58 21.13
N HIS A 205 6.38 -4.75 19.95
CA HIS A 205 7.22 -5.90 19.56
C HIS A 205 8.52 -5.47 18.86
N PRO A 206 9.35 -4.61 19.50
CA PRO A 206 10.46 -3.96 18.83
C PRO A 206 11.46 -4.95 18.23
N GLY A 207 11.87 -4.68 16.99
CA GLY A 207 12.87 -5.47 16.27
C GLY A 207 12.33 -6.71 15.55
N GLN A 208 11.01 -6.92 15.53
CA GLN A 208 10.36 -7.99 14.75
C GLN A 208 10.03 -7.56 13.31
N VAL A 209 10.10 -6.26 13.01
CA VAL A 209 9.79 -5.70 11.69
C VAL A 209 11.06 -5.18 11.02
N VAL A 210 11.23 -5.48 9.73
CA VAL A 210 12.21 -4.80 8.86
C VAL A 210 11.57 -3.54 8.31
N ASN A 211 12.19 -2.36 8.54
CA ASN A 211 11.69 -1.11 7.97
C ASN A 211 12.05 -0.99 6.49
N LEU A 212 11.06 -1.04 5.61
CA LEU A 212 11.26 -0.94 4.15
C LEU A 212 11.68 0.46 3.67
N LEU A 213 11.50 1.49 4.50
CA LEU A 213 11.92 2.85 4.17
C LEU A 213 13.40 3.08 4.46
N GLN A 214 14.03 2.21 5.25
CA GLN A 214 15.44 2.33 5.56
C GLN A 214 16.28 1.94 4.34
N PRO A 215 17.16 2.83 3.83
CA PRO A 215 18.03 2.52 2.72
C PRO A 215 18.91 1.30 3.01
N SER A 216 18.89 0.33 2.10
CA SER A 216 19.60 -0.94 2.23
C SER A 216 20.39 -1.24 0.97
N ALA A 217 21.54 -1.93 1.07
CA ALA A 217 22.32 -2.32 -0.11
C ALA A 217 22.55 -3.84 -0.09
N GLY A 218 22.38 -4.47 -1.25
CA GLY A 218 22.84 -5.83 -1.45
C GLY A 218 24.37 -5.91 -1.53
N PRO A 219 24.99 -7.09 -1.30
CA PRO A 219 26.45 -7.24 -1.29
C PRO A 219 27.17 -6.76 -2.56
N ASN A 220 26.48 -6.79 -3.70
CA ASN A 220 27.02 -6.44 -5.01
C ASN A 220 26.31 -5.25 -5.66
N GLN A 221 25.63 -4.42 -4.86
CA GLN A 221 24.84 -3.30 -5.39
C GLN A 221 25.46 -1.96 -5.03
N PRO A 222 25.83 -1.13 -6.02
CA PRO A 222 26.53 0.13 -5.76
C PRO A 222 25.62 1.21 -5.17
N LEU A 223 24.31 1.14 -5.41
CA LEU A 223 23.32 2.08 -4.90
C LEU A 223 22.45 1.41 -3.84
N ARG A 224 22.05 2.20 -2.84
CA ARG A 224 21.06 1.75 -1.85
C ARG A 224 19.67 1.69 -2.47
N GLU A 225 18.89 0.71 -2.04
CA GLU A 225 17.50 0.49 -2.40
C GLU A 225 16.58 0.93 -1.25
N VAL A 226 15.43 1.50 -1.63
CA VAL A 226 14.38 1.94 -0.71
C VAL A 226 13.00 1.60 -1.28
N PHE A 227 12.01 1.45 -0.40
CA PHE A 227 10.62 1.55 -0.79
C PHE A 227 10.13 3.00 -0.63
N ASP A 228 9.13 3.38 -1.41
CA ASP A 228 8.54 4.72 -1.39
C ASP A 228 7.29 4.78 -0.51
N VAL A 229 7.21 5.76 0.39
CA VAL A 229 5.97 6.01 1.17
C VAL A 229 4.85 6.52 0.28
N ASN A 230 5.15 7.50 -0.58
CA ASN A 230 4.24 8.10 -1.54
C ASN A 230 5.04 9.06 -2.44
N VAL A 231 4.81 8.99 -3.74
CA VAL A 231 5.47 9.86 -4.71
C VAL A 231 5.10 11.33 -4.56
N SER A 232 3.96 11.68 -3.96
CA SER A 232 3.49 13.07 -3.90
C SER A 232 3.96 13.85 -2.67
N ILE A 233 4.86 13.29 -1.87
CA ILE A 233 5.43 13.94 -0.68
C ILE A 233 6.94 13.78 -0.70
N PRO A 234 7.74 14.70 -0.13
CA PRO A 234 9.20 14.57 -0.13
C PRO A 234 9.72 13.60 0.95
N HIS A 235 8.87 13.19 1.89
CA HIS A 235 9.23 12.35 3.03
C HIS A 235 9.32 10.87 2.64
N ASN A 236 10.17 10.12 3.34
CA ASN A 236 10.17 8.66 3.35
C ASN A 236 10.29 8.18 4.81
N GLN A 237 11.45 7.70 5.24
CA GLN A 237 11.70 7.39 6.64
C GLN A 237 11.77 8.69 7.45
N VAL A 238 12.43 9.71 6.90
CA VAL A 238 12.66 11.01 7.55
C VAL A 238 12.12 12.18 6.74
N ASP A 239 12.19 13.38 7.32
CA ASP A 239 11.67 14.60 6.71
C ASP A 239 12.47 15.02 5.48
N ASN A 240 11.75 15.39 4.40
CA ASN A 240 12.34 15.93 3.17
C ASN A 240 13.46 15.07 2.57
N GLU A 241 13.28 13.75 2.64
CA GLU A 241 14.30 12.77 2.28
C GLU A 241 14.63 12.74 0.79
N PHE A 242 13.65 12.98 -0.10
CA PHE A 242 13.84 12.94 -1.54
C PHE A 242 13.53 14.28 -2.22
N GLU A 243 14.22 14.53 -3.33
CA GLU A 243 13.91 15.68 -4.18
C GLU A 243 12.53 15.57 -4.84
N MET A 244 11.88 16.72 -5.02
CA MET A 244 10.62 16.84 -5.75
C MET A 244 10.88 17.51 -7.10
N ASP A 245 10.09 17.13 -8.10
CA ASP A 245 10.05 17.75 -9.42
C ASP A 245 9.08 18.96 -9.45
N GLU A 246 9.00 19.63 -10.59
CA GLU A 246 8.15 20.81 -10.79
C GLU A 246 6.64 20.50 -10.72
N ARG A 247 6.26 19.23 -10.71
CA ARG A 247 4.87 18.76 -10.58
C ARG A 247 4.53 18.36 -9.14
N SER A 248 5.43 18.61 -8.19
CA SER A 248 5.32 18.18 -6.79
C SER A 248 5.21 16.66 -6.65
N LEU A 249 5.90 15.92 -7.53
CA LEU A 249 6.14 14.49 -7.38
C LEU A 249 7.61 14.25 -7.05
N LYS A 250 7.96 13.12 -6.41
CA LYS A 250 9.34 12.71 -6.22
C LYS A 250 10.04 12.69 -7.58
N LYS A 251 11.18 13.38 -7.64
CA LYS A 251 12.00 13.49 -8.83
C LYS A 251 12.73 12.17 -9.06
N VAL A 252 12.10 11.30 -9.83
CA VAL A 252 12.65 10.00 -10.20
C VAL A 252 12.99 9.93 -11.68
N ARG A 253 14.01 9.15 -12.02
CA ARG A 253 14.47 8.90 -13.39
C ARG A 253 14.53 7.40 -13.63
N TRP A 254 14.18 6.98 -14.84
CA TRP A 254 14.34 5.59 -15.25
C TRP A 254 15.73 5.41 -15.86
N GLU A 255 16.62 4.71 -15.15
CA GLU A 255 18.02 4.51 -15.52
C GLU A 255 18.40 3.05 -15.30
N HIS A 256 19.06 2.42 -16.28
CA HIS A 256 19.53 1.03 -16.16
C HIS A 256 18.46 0.03 -15.68
N GLN A 257 17.21 0.20 -16.14
CA GLN A 257 16.04 -0.62 -15.77
C GLN A 257 15.57 -0.48 -14.31
N GLU A 258 15.95 0.61 -13.64
CA GLU A 258 15.57 0.92 -12.27
C GLU A 258 15.02 2.34 -12.20
N PHE A 259 14.06 2.60 -11.30
CA PHE A 259 13.71 3.97 -10.94
C PHE A 259 14.69 4.45 -9.87
N VAL A 260 15.35 5.58 -10.14
CA VAL A 260 16.31 6.17 -9.22
C VAL A 260 15.89 7.59 -8.83
N GLY A 261 16.22 8.01 -7.62
CA GLY A 261 16.05 9.40 -7.19
C GLY A 261 17.08 9.82 -6.15
N TYR A 262 17.29 11.12 -6.03
CA TYR A 262 18.30 11.66 -5.14
C TYR A 262 17.77 11.78 -3.71
N ASN A 263 18.43 11.08 -2.78
CA ASN A 263 18.20 11.16 -1.35
C ASN A 263 19.03 12.32 -0.79
N ARG A 264 18.34 13.35 -0.29
CA ARG A 264 18.94 14.61 0.19
C ARG A 264 19.68 14.43 1.51
N ILE A 265 19.30 13.42 2.29
CA ILE A 265 19.88 13.14 3.62
C ILE A 265 21.18 12.36 3.45
N LEU A 266 21.15 11.30 2.65
CA LEU A 266 22.34 10.50 2.33
C LEU A 266 23.28 11.20 1.33
N LYS A 267 22.78 12.20 0.60
CA LYS A 267 23.48 12.90 -0.49
C LYS A 267 23.95 11.97 -1.61
N GLU A 268 23.09 11.02 -1.96
CA GLU A 268 23.35 10.05 -3.01
C GLU A 268 22.08 9.69 -3.77
N THR A 269 22.24 9.00 -4.89
CA THR A 269 21.12 8.41 -5.63
C THR A 269 20.76 7.05 -5.02
N CYS A 270 19.46 6.84 -4.77
CA CYS A 270 18.91 5.56 -4.33
C CYS A 270 18.01 4.97 -5.42
N ILE A 271 17.90 3.64 -5.43
CA ILE A 271 16.97 2.86 -6.26
C ILE A 271 15.64 2.74 -5.51
N PHE A 272 14.53 2.93 -6.20
CA PHE A 272 13.18 2.72 -5.70
C PHE A 272 12.67 1.32 -6.07
N ASN A 273 12.56 0.45 -5.08
CA ASN A 273 11.99 -0.89 -5.24
C ASN A 273 10.50 -0.85 -5.59
N SER A 274 9.80 0.15 -5.08
CA SER A 274 8.42 0.47 -5.40
C SER A 274 8.19 1.97 -5.43
N LEU A 275 7.17 2.40 -6.15
CA LEU A 275 6.61 3.76 -6.07
C LEU A 275 5.13 3.66 -5.68
N HIS A 276 4.71 4.42 -4.67
CA HIS A 276 3.35 4.39 -4.14
C HIS A 276 2.57 5.63 -4.56
N PHE A 277 1.44 5.43 -5.21
CA PHE A 277 0.64 6.50 -5.79
C PHE A 277 -0.67 6.69 -5.02
N GLN A 278 -0.59 7.04 -3.73
CA GLN A 278 -1.79 7.24 -2.92
C GLN A 278 -2.51 8.56 -3.23
N GLY A 279 -3.85 8.53 -3.25
CA GLY A 279 -4.66 9.73 -3.41
C GLY A 279 -4.66 10.26 -4.85
N LEU A 280 -4.34 11.54 -5.05
CA LEU A 280 -4.40 12.16 -6.38
C LEU A 280 -3.29 11.69 -7.32
N SER A 281 -2.17 11.18 -6.78
CA SER A 281 -1.06 10.66 -7.59
C SER A 281 -1.41 9.37 -8.34
N LYS A 282 -2.52 8.69 -8.01
CA LYS A 282 -3.09 7.57 -8.80
C LYS A 282 -3.23 7.90 -10.29
N ARG A 283 -3.51 9.17 -10.60
CA ARG A 283 -3.66 9.69 -11.96
C ARG A 283 -2.37 9.66 -12.76
N CYS A 284 -1.23 9.43 -12.13
CA CYS A 284 0.07 9.38 -12.78
C CYS A 284 0.58 7.95 -12.96
N ILE A 285 -0.05 6.93 -12.37
CA ILE A 285 0.43 5.53 -12.39
C ILE A 285 0.79 5.06 -13.81
N HIS A 286 -0.04 5.39 -14.80
CA HIS A 286 0.17 4.98 -16.19
C HIS A 286 1.47 5.54 -16.80
N GLN A 287 1.98 6.67 -16.32
CA GLN A 287 3.24 7.29 -16.77
C GLN A 287 4.47 6.51 -16.32
N TYR A 288 4.33 5.71 -15.25
CA TYR A 288 5.43 4.98 -14.64
C TYR A 288 5.47 3.51 -15.07
N TYR A 289 4.50 3.06 -15.86
CA TYR A 289 4.49 1.72 -16.44
C TYR A 289 5.57 1.56 -17.52
N GLN A 290 6.38 0.51 -17.38
CA GLN A 290 7.53 0.25 -18.25
C GLN A 290 7.25 -0.72 -19.39
N GLY A 291 6.06 -1.32 -19.43
CA GLY A 291 5.66 -2.18 -20.54
C GLY A 291 5.23 -1.37 -21.78
N THR A 292 5.26 -2.03 -22.93
CA THR A 292 4.95 -1.40 -24.24
C THR A 292 3.56 -1.75 -24.77
N ASP A 293 2.85 -2.62 -24.09
CA ASP A 293 1.55 -3.22 -24.45
C ASP A 293 0.33 -2.34 -24.14
N LEU A 294 0.50 -1.28 -23.33
CA LEU A 294 -0.59 -0.36 -22.96
C LEU A 294 -0.43 1.06 -23.52
N LYS A 295 0.43 1.30 -24.51
CA LYS A 295 0.71 2.65 -25.05
C LYS A 295 -0.54 3.45 -25.44
N LEU A 296 -1.51 2.81 -26.10
CA LEU A 296 -2.75 3.49 -26.49
C LEU A 296 -3.60 3.85 -25.26
N HIS A 297 -3.67 2.95 -24.27
CA HIS A 297 -4.37 3.20 -23.02
C HIS A 297 -3.68 4.30 -22.18
N GLN A 298 -2.34 4.36 -22.19
CA GLN A 298 -1.57 5.43 -21.56
C GLN A 298 -1.92 6.79 -22.18
N LEU A 299 -1.95 6.87 -23.52
CA LEU A 299 -2.36 8.08 -24.22
C LEU A 299 -3.81 8.49 -23.89
N MET A 300 -4.73 7.51 -23.80
CA MET A 300 -6.12 7.79 -23.42
C MET A 300 -6.25 8.32 -22.00
N GLU A 301 -5.56 7.73 -21.02
CA GLU A 301 -5.58 8.21 -19.64
C GLU A 301 -4.92 9.61 -19.52
N GLU A 302 -3.85 9.90 -20.27
CA GLU A 302 -3.27 11.25 -20.36
C GLU A 302 -4.29 12.28 -20.85
N VAL A 303 -4.95 11.99 -21.98
CA VAL A 303 -5.97 12.86 -22.56
C VAL A 303 -7.10 13.06 -21.54
N LYS A 304 -7.62 11.97 -20.97
CA LYS A 304 -8.69 12.02 -19.97
C LYS A 304 -8.32 12.90 -18.79
N HIS A 305 -7.12 12.79 -18.23
CA HIS A 305 -6.70 13.61 -17.10
C HIS A 305 -6.48 15.07 -17.48
N ARG A 306 -5.94 15.35 -18.67
CA ARG A 306 -5.76 16.71 -19.18
C ARG A 306 -7.10 17.44 -19.42
N PHE A 307 -8.14 16.72 -19.83
CA PHE A 307 -9.45 17.29 -20.14
C PHE A 307 -10.50 17.11 -19.03
N ASP A 308 -10.24 16.33 -17.96
CA ASP A 308 -11.20 16.14 -16.86
C ASP A 308 -11.67 17.45 -16.20
N PRO A 309 -10.81 18.47 -15.97
CA PRO A 309 -11.25 19.76 -15.45
C PRO A 309 -12.26 20.49 -16.35
N VAL A 310 -12.17 20.25 -17.67
CA VAL A 310 -13.05 20.86 -18.69
C VAL A 310 -14.34 20.05 -18.87
N LEU A 311 -14.25 18.71 -18.74
CA LEU A 311 -15.36 17.78 -18.97
C LEU A 311 -16.22 17.55 -17.73
N GLN A 312 -15.71 17.75 -16.52
CA GLN A 312 -16.49 17.59 -15.29
C GLN A 312 -17.71 18.51 -15.22
N PRO A 313 -17.62 19.83 -15.50
CA PRO A 313 -18.79 20.71 -15.52
C PRO A 313 -19.82 20.25 -16.57
N VAL A 314 -19.37 19.85 -17.77
CA VAL A 314 -20.23 19.37 -18.86
C VAL A 314 -20.95 18.07 -18.50
N ARG A 315 -20.27 17.15 -17.79
CA ARG A 315 -20.86 15.89 -17.32
C ARG A 315 -21.86 16.12 -16.19
N GLN A 316 -21.60 17.07 -15.29
CA GLN A 316 -22.55 17.48 -14.25
C GLN A 316 -23.79 18.15 -14.86
N LEU A 317 -23.62 19.03 -15.84
CA LEU A 317 -24.70 19.63 -16.63
C LEU A 317 -25.55 18.58 -17.34
N LYS A 318 -24.92 17.62 -18.04
CA LYS A 318 -25.63 16.50 -18.69
C LYS A 318 -26.39 15.61 -17.70
N LYS A 319 -25.83 15.33 -16.51
CA LYS A 319 -26.51 14.57 -15.46
C LYS A 319 -27.69 15.35 -14.86
N GLY A 320 -27.54 16.67 -14.69
CA GLY A 320 -28.62 17.58 -14.27
C GLY A 320 -29.76 17.62 -15.28
N LEU A 321 -29.46 17.80 -16.57
CA LEU A 321 -30.43 17.78 -17.67
C LEU A 321 -31.16 16.43 -17.79
N LYS A 322 -30.46 15.30 -17.65
CA LYS A 322 -31.09 13.97 -17.62
C LYS A 322 -32.02 13.75 -16.42
N ARG A 323 -31.79 14.44 -15.30
CA ARG A 323 -32.66 14.41 -14.11
C ARG A 323 -33.93 15.24 -14.30
N ILE A 324 -33.82 16.33 -15.07
CA ILE A 324 -34.95 17.20 -15.41
C ILE A 324 -35.85 16.54 -16.48
N LEU A 325 -35.26 15.84 -17.45
CA LEU A 325 -35.99 15.14 -18.53
C LEU A 325 -36.61 13.79 -18.12
N LYS A 326 -36.41 13.35 -16.87
CA LYS A 326 -37.00 12.13 -16.30
C LYS A 326 -38.03 12.41 -15.19
N ARG A 327 -38.40 13.67 -15.01
CA ARG A 327 -39.63 14.11 -14.34
C ARG A 327 -40.60 14.57 -15.41
#